data_AF-A0A662UEU3-F1
#
_entry.id   AF-A0A662UEU3-F1
#
_cell.length_a   1.000
_cell.length_b   1.000
_cell.length_c   1.000
_cell.angle_alpha   90.00
_cell.angle_beta   90.00
_cell.angle_gamma   90.00
#
_symmetry.space_group_name_H-M   'P 1'
#
loop_
_entity.id
_entity.type
_entity.pdbx_description
1 polymer ?
#
loop_
_entity_poly.entity_id
_entity_poly.type
_entity_poly.pdbx_seq_one_letter_code
_entity_poly.pdbx_strand_id
1 'polypeptide(L)'
;MVENKYVFYGLIAGAITGVVLGVSFLSITGTLNELIREIIVYQLTAANASQEVIDKTLAEIGNLMSYIIWIAPPAYVFQMLILGALFGALESFIINRFKLNASVAAILTGGVFVITLTVLPMAVLTYIEPKIVSIILKHINLAFILMPGIVYTTLLTIFSGVKGPWSKVKEETISP
;
A
#
# COMPACT_ATOMS: atom_id res chain seq x y z
N MET A 1 -8.91 17.52 21.94
CA MET A 1 -8.25 16.21 22.00
C MET A 1 -8.78 15.20 20.95
N VAL A 2 -9.76 15.59 20.11
CA VAL A 2 -10.34 14.84 18.97
C VAL A 2 -9.32 14.48 17.87
N GLU A 3 -8.20 15.19 17.75
CA GLU A 3 -7.19 14.92 16.71
C GLU A 3 -6.47 13.58 16.89
N ASN A 4 -6.27 13.12 18.13
CA ASN A 4 -5.43 11.96 18.38
C ASN A 4 -6.15 10.63 18.10
N LYS A 5 -7.48 10.58 18.22
CA LYS A 5 -8.23 9.32 18.05
C LYS A 5 -8.26 8.82 16.60
N TYR A 6 -8.34 9.73 15.62
CA TYR A 6 -8.39 9.34 14.20
C TYR A 6 -7.01 8.93 13.68
N VAL A 7 -5.95 9.55 14.21
CA VAL A 7 -4.57 9.07 13.99
C VAL A 7 -4.41 7.65 14.53
N PHE A 8 -4.91 7.37 15.72
CA PHE A 8 -4.90 6.03 16.30
C PHE A 8 -5.70 5.01 15.48
N TYR A 9 -6.90 5.36 15.01
CA TYR A 9 -7.70 4.51 14.13
C TYR A 9 -6.99 4.25 12.80
N GLY A 10 -6.39 5.28 12.21
CA GLY A 10 -5.55 5.18 11.03
C GLY A 10 -4.35 4.25 11.23
N LEU A 11 -3.69 4.33 12.39
CA LEU A 11 -2.56 3.47 12.73
C LEU A 11 -2.98 2.00 12.84
N ILE A 12 -4.09 1.69 13.53
CA ILE A 12 -4.60 0.31 13.62
C ILE A 12 -5.02 -0.21 12.23
N ALA A 13 -5.78 0.60 11.46
CA ALA A 13 -6.17 0.24 10.11
C ALA A 13 -4.95 -0.03 9.21
N GLY A 14 -3.91 0.80 9.34
CA GLY A 14 -2.63 0.64 8.68
C GLY A 14 -1.93 -0.66 9.08
N ALA A 15 -1.79 -0.94 10.37
CA ALA A 15 -1.16 -2.16 10.87
C ALA A 15 -1.82 -3.43 10.32
N ILE A 16 -3.15 -3.51 10.43
CA ILE A 16 -3.92 -4.66 9.93
C ILE A 16 -3.76 -4.79 8.42
N THR A 17 -3.85 -3.67 7.68
CA THR A 17 -3.64 -3.68 6.23
C THR A 17 -2.24 -4.18 5.88
N GLY A 18 -1.21 -3.72 6.57
CA GLY A 18 0.17 -4.16 6.36
C GLY A 18 0.36 -5.66 6.62
N VAL A 19 -0.31 -6.22 7.64
CA VAL A 19 -0.31 -7.67 7.89
C VAL A 19 -0.99 -8.41 6.73
N VAL A 20 -2.16 -7.95 6.28
CA VAL A 20 -2.86 -8.54 5.12
C VAL A 20 -1.95 -8.53 3.89
N LEU A 21 -1.32 -7.39 3.57
CA LEU A 21 -0.41 -7.27 2.44
C LEU A 21 0.82 -8.18 2.59
N GLY A 22 1.42 -8.24 3.78
CA GLY A 22 2.57 -9.08 4.05
C GLY A 22 2.27 -10.56 3.85
N VAL A 23 1.10 -11.03 4.28
CA VAL A 23 0.66 -12.41 4.05
C VAL A 23 0.33 -12.65 2.58
N SER A 24 -0.42 -11.74 1.95
CA SER A 24 -0.79 -11.85 0.53
C SER A 24 0.42 -11.83 -0.40
N PHE A 25 1.47 -11.09 -0.06
CA PHE A 25 2.73 -11.06 -0.80
C PHE A 25 3.35 -12.46 -0.91
N LEU A 26 3.35 -13.23 0.19
CA LEU A 26 3.92 -14.59 0.20
C LEU A 26 3.23 -15.51 -0.82
N SER A 27 1.92 -15.31 -1.05
CA SER A 27 1.13 -16.10 -2.01
C SER A 27 1.44 -15.80 -3.48
N ILE A 28 2.09 -14.66 -3.79
CA ILE A 28 2.36 -14.24 -5.17
C ILE A 28 3.85 -14.13 -5.50
N THR A 29 4.72 -14.61 -4.62
CA THR A 29 6.20 -14.52 -4.78
C THR A 29 6.69 -15.08 -6.11
N GLY A 30 6.17 -16.24 -6.55
CA GLY A 30 6.50 -16.82 -7.86
C GLY A 30 6.11 -15.91 -9.02
N THR A 31 4.88 -15.38 -8.99
CA THR A 31 4.38 -14.42 -9.99
C THR A 31 5.20 -13.13 -10.03
N LEU A 32 5.68 -12.65 -8.87
CA LEU A 32 6.54 -11.48 -8.79
C LEU A 32 7.92 -11.72 -9.39
N ASN A 33 8.49 -12.91 -9.22
CA ASN A 33 9.76 -13.27 -9.87
C ASN A 33 9.65 -13.23 -11.39
N GLU A 34 8.56 -13.78 -11.95
CA GLU A 34 8.30 -13.75 -13.39
C GLU A 34 8.06 -12.33 -13.90
N LEU A 35 7.27 -11.54 -13.15
CA LEU A 35 7.02 -10.14 -13.45
C LEU A 35 8.32 -9.34 -13.55
N ILE A 36 9.16 -9.41 -12.51
CA ILE A 36 10.42 -8.67 -12.43
C ILE A 36 11.33 -9.11 -13.58
N ARG A 37 11.46 -10.42 -13.83
CA ARG A 37 12.23 -10.97 -14.95
C ARG A 37 11.78 -10.41 -16.30
N GLU A 38 10.48 -10.38 -16.57
CA GLU A 38 9.95 -9.89 -17.84
C GLU A 38 10.18 -8.38 -18.01
N ILE A 39 10.08 -7.60 -16.93
CA ILE A 39 10.42 -6.16 -16.94
C ILE A 39 11.91 -5.94 -17.26
N ILE A 40 12.81 -6.68 -16.60
CA ILE A 40 14.26 -6.54 -16.80
C ILE A 40 14.64 -6.89 -18.24
N VAL A 41 14.16 -8.03 -18.74
CA VAL A 41 14.43 -8.46 -20.12
C VAL A 41 13.93 -7.40 -21.09
N TYR A 42 12.69 -6.91 -20.91
CA TYR A 42 12.14 -5.84 -21.76
C TYR A 42 13.02 -4.59 -21.75
N GLN A 43 13.39 -4.07 -20.58
CA GLN A 43 14.18 -2.83 -20.48
C GLN A 43 15.59 -2.98 -21.04
N LEU A 44 16.27 -4.10 -20.74
CA LEU A 44 17.63 -4.32 -21.22
C LEU A 44 17.67 -4.59 -22.72
N THR A 45 16.69 -5.31 -23.27
CA THR A 45 16.57 -5.48 -24.72
C THR A 45 16.26 -4.15 -25.41
N ALA A 46 15.36 -3.33 -24.84
CA ALA A 46 15.09 -1.99 -25.37
C ALA A 46 16.32 -1.07 -25.34
N ALA A 47 17.23 -1.29 -24.37
CA ALA A 47 18.51 -0.60 -24.27
C ALA A 47 19.63 -1.21 -25.14
N ASN A 48 19.34 -2.23 -25.96
CA ASN A 48 20.33 -2.97 -26.76
C ASN A 48 21.47 -3.61 -25.94
N ALA A 49 21.17 -4.06 -24.72
CA ALA A 49 22.13 -4.83 -23.92
C ALA A 49 22.43 -6.18 -24.56
N SER A 50 23.65 -6.69 -24.36
CA SER A 50 24.02 -8.04 -24.82
C SER A 50 23.31 -9.13 -24.00
N GLN A 51 23.18 -10.33 -24.57
CA GLN A 51 22.57 -11.47 -23.88
C GLN A 51 23.34 -11.82 -22.58
N GLU A 52 24.67 -11.69 -22.59
CA GLU A 52 25.50 -11.91 -21.41
C GLU A 52 25.13 -10.97 -20.25
N VAL A 53 24.89 -9.68 -20.55
CA VAL A 53 24.48 -8.70 -19.53
C VAL A 53 23.11 -9.06 -18.98
N ILE A 54 22.16 -9.44 -19.85
CA ILE A 54 20.81 -9.85 -19.43
C ILE A 54 20.89 -11.05 -18.50
N ASP A 55 21.62 -12.10 -18.89
CA ASP A 55 21.72 -13.33 -18.11
C ASP A 55 22.39 -13.08 -16.75
N LYS A 56 23.44 -12.25 -16.71
CA LYS A 56 24.11 -11.87 -15.47
C LYS A 56 23.17 -11.09 -14.55
N THR A 57 22.44 -10.10 -15.07
CA THR A 57 21.49 -9.30 -14.28
C THR A 57 20.36 -10.18 -13.73
N LEU A 58 19.84 -11.12 -14.51
CA LEU A 58 18.82 -12.06 -14.04
C LEU A 58 19.32 -12.97 -12.91
N ALA A 59 20.56 -13.45 -12.99
CA ALA A 59 21.16 -14.27 -11.93
C ALA A 59 21.34 -13.47 -10.62
N GLU A 60 21.80 -12.22 -10.71
CA GLU A 60 21.94 -11.35 -9.53
C GLU A 60 20.58 -11.05 -8.87
N ILE A 61 19.55 -10.80 -9.68
CA ILE A 61 18.21 -10.48 -9.17
C ILE A 61 17.52 -11.71 -8.56
N GLY A 62 17.74 -12.91 -9.11
CA GLY A 62 17.27 -14.16 -8.52
C GLY A 62 17.76 -14.33 -7.07
N ASN A 63 19.03 -14.00 -6.81
CA ASN A 63 19.59 -14.02 -5.45
C ASN A 63 18.94 -12.97 -4.54
N LEU A 64 18.75 -11.74 -5.03
CA LEU A 64 18.11 -10.67 -4.27
C LEU A 64 16.66 -11.00 -3.87
N MET A 65 15.90 -11.62 -4.77
CA MET A 65 14.51 -12.00 -4.51
C MET A 65 14.37 -12.96 -3.32
N SER A 66 15.36 -13.84 -3.10
CA SER A 66 15.35 -14.75 -1.95
C SER A 66 15.38 -14.02 -0.60
N TYR A 67 16.04 -12.85 -0.52
CA TYR A 67 16.08 -12.00 0.67
C TYR A 67 14.81 -11.16 0.81
N ILE A 68 14.29 -10.63 -0.31
CA ILE A 68 13.08 -9.81 -0.33
C ILE A 68 11.89 -10.58 0.25
N ILE A 69 11.80 -11.89 0.01
CA ILE A 69 10.71 -12.71 0.55
C ILE A 69 10.61 -12.64 2.07
N TRP A 70 11.74 -12.55 2.77
CA TRP A 70 11.76 -12.47 4.23
C TRP A 70 11.54 -11.06 4.77
N ILE A 71 11.98 -10.05 4.03
CA ILE A 71 11.94 -8.64 4.46
C ILE A 71 10.61 -7.98 4.10
N ALA A 72 9.97 -8.38 2.98
CA ALA A 72 8.78 -7.72 2.47
C ALA A 72 7.60 -7.76 3.47
N PRO A 73 7.25 -8.89 4.13
CA PRO A 73 6.12 -8.90 5.06
C PRO A 73 6.25 -7.90 6.22
N PRO A 74 7.35 -7.86 7.00
CA PRO A 74 7.50 -6.83 8.04
C PRO A 74 7.61 -5.43 7.44
N ALA A 75 8.24 -5.27 6.26
CA ALA A 75 8.30 -3.96 5.59
C ALA A 75 6.92 -3.41 5.24
N TYR A 76 5.98 -4.23 4.78
CA TYR A 76 4.59 -3.81 4.54
C TYR A 76 3.89 -3.36 5.82
N VAL A 77 4.13 -4.03 6.95
CA VAL A 77 3.57 -3.63 8.25
C VAL A 77 4.11 -2.25 8.66
N PHE A 78 5.43 -2.06 8.60
CA PHE A 78 6.03 -0.77 8.96
C PHE A 78 5.59 0.36 8.02
N GLN A 79 5.58 0.12 6.72
CA GLN A 79 5.11 1.08 5.73
C GLN A 79 3.66 1.47 5.99
N MET A 80 2.78 0.49 6.18
CA MET A 80 1.36 0.76 6.38
C MET A 80 1.04 1.35 7.76
N LEU A 81 1.87 1.14 8.79
CA LEU A 81 1.77 1.88 10.05
C LEU A 81 1.99 3.38 9.85
N ILE A 82 3.06 3.74 9.13
CA ILE A 82 3.40 5.14 8.85
C ILE A 82 2.31 5.78 7.99
N LEU A 83 1.92 5.12 6.89
CA LEU A 83 0.84 5.60 6.03
C LEU A 83 -0.47 5.69 6.81
N GLY A 84 -0.79 4.69 7.63
CA GLY A 84 -1.99 4.66 8.45
C GLY A 84 -2.09 5.87 9.37
N ALA A 85 -1.00 6.23 10.04
CA ALA A 85 -0.96 7.43 10.89
C ALA A 85 -1.11 8.73 10.07
N LEU A 86 -0.44 8.84 8.93
CA LEU A 86 -0.53 10.01 8.05
C LEU A 86 -1.95 10.22 7.52
N PHE A 87 -2.59 9.16 7.04
CA PHE A 87 -3.95 9.22 6.51
C PHE A 87 -5.00 9.34 7.62
N GLY A 88 -4.76 8.81 8.83
CA GLY A 88 -5.58 9.12 10.00
C GLY A 88 -5.51 10.60 10.41
N ALA A 89 -4.34 11.23 10.30
CA ALA A 89 -4.20 12.67 10.49
C ALA A 89 -4.97 13.46 9.41
N LEU A 90 -4.90 13.00 8.15
CA LEU A 90 -5.69 13.57 7.05
C LEU A 90 -7.19 13.46 7.32
N GLU A 91 -7.68 12.31 7.80
CA GLU A 91 -9.08 12.14 8.21
C GLU A 91 -9.49 13.16 9.27
N SER A 92 -8.69 13.30 10.33
CA SER A 92 -8.96 14.30 11.37
C SER A 92 -9.01 15.71 10.80
N PHE A 93 -8.09 16.04 9.88
CA PHE A 93 -8.09 17.34 9.21
C PHE A 93 -9.38 17.54 8.40
N ILE A 94 -9.82 16.55 7.63
CA ILE A 94 -11.04 16.61 6.82
C ILE A 94 -12.27 16.82 7.71
N ILE A 95 -12.39 16.07 8.82
CA ILE A 95 -13.48 16.21 9.78
C ILE A 95 -13.51 17.61 10.37
N ASN A 96 -12.37 18.10 10.85
CA ASN A 96 -12.30 19.41 11.52
C ASN A 96 -12.50 20.58 10.55
N ARG A 97 -11.95 20.48 9.34
CA ARG A 97 -11.98 21.55 8.34
C ARG A 97 -13.34 21.65 7.66
N PHE A 98 -13.92 20.52 7.25
CA PHE A 98 -15.15 20.48 6.46
C PHE A 98 -16.38 20.11 7.28
N LYS A 99 -16.23 19.84 8.58
CA LYS A 99 -17.30 19.45 9.52
C LYS A 99 -18.09 18.22 9.04
N LEU A 100 -17.41 17.30 8.35
CA LEU A 100 -18.00 16.07 7.85
C LEU A 100 -18.15 15.05 8.98
N ASN A 101 -19.09 14.13 8.82
CA ASN A 101 -19.16 12.97 9.71
C ASN A 101 -17.95 12.04 9.48
N ALA A 102 -17.62 11.24 10.49
CA ALA A 102 -16.41 10.44 10.49
C ALA A 102 -16.37 9.40 9.36
N SER A 103 -17.48 8.75 9.05
CA SER A 103 -17.54 7.76 7.96
C SER A 103 -17.30 8.39 6.59
N VAL A 104 -17.89 9.56 6.31
CA VAL A 104 -17.66 10.27 5.04
C VAL A 104 -16.20 10.73 4.95
N ALA A 105 -15.63 11.24 6.05
CA ALA A 105 -14.23 11.63 6.07
C ALA A 105 -13.29 10.44 5.83
N ALA A 106 -13.56 9.28 6.46
CA ALA A 106 -12.79 8.05 6.23
C ALA A 106 -12.81 7.61 4.76
N ILE A 107 -13.98 7.67 4.11
CA ILE A 107 -14.11 7.34 2.68
C ILE A 107 -13.32 8.31 1.82
N LEU A 108 -13.38 9.62 2.10
CA LEU A 108 -12.59 10.62 1.38
C LEU A 108 -11.09 10.41 1.57
N THR A 109 -10.64 10.15 2.80
CA THR A 109 -9.25 9.80 3.11
C THR A 109 -8.80 8.56 2.33
N GLY A 110 -9.63 7.50 2.32
CA GLY A 110 -9.38 6.29 1.55
C GLY A 110 -9.30 6.55 0.04
N GLY A 111 -10.15 7.43 -0.48
CA GLY A 111 -10.09 7.91 -1.86
C GLY A 111 -8.76 8.61 -2.17
N VAL A 112 -8.30 9.51 -1.30
CA VAL A 112 -6.99 10.17 -1.44
C VAL A 112 -5.86 9.13 -1.39
N PHE A 113 -5.93 8.14 -0.49
CA PHE A 113 -4.96 7.04 -0.42
C PHE A 113 -4.87 6.29 -1.76
N VAL A 114 -6.01 5.84 -2.30
CA VAL A 114 -6.06 5.10 -3.58
C VAL A 114 -5.56 5.96 -4.74
N ILE A 115 -5.95 7.24 -4.78
CA ILE A 115 -5.51 8.14 -5.85
C ILE A 115 -4.01 8.34 -5.81
N THR A 116 -3.46 8.69 -4.65
CA THR A 116 -2.05 9.07 -4.50
C THR A 116 -1.11 7.88 -4.61
N LEU A 117 -1.47 6.72 -4.07
CA LEU A 117 -0.59 5.55 -4.00
C LEU A 117 -0.83 4.52 -5.09
N THR A 118 -1.93 4.62 -5.85
CA THR A 118 -2.27 3.63 -6.86
C THR A 118 -2.61 4.26 -8.20
N VAL A 119 -3.67 5.06 -8.28
CA VAL A 119 -4.18 5.57 -9.57
C VAL A 119 -3.17 6.50 -10.23
N LEU A 120 -2.63 7.47 -9.49
CA LEU A 120 -1.68 8.44 -10.02
C LEU A 120 -0.37 7.78 -10.48
N PRO A 121 0.30 6.93 -9.68
CA PRO A 121 1.49 6.20 -10.16
C PRO A 121 1.22 5.33 -11.40
N MET A 122 0.09 4.62 -11.44
CA MET A 122 -0.27 3.79 -12.59
C MET A 122 -0.57 4.63 -13.84
N ALA A 123 -1.25 5.77 -13.69
CA ALA A 123 -1.53 6.69 -14.79
C ALA A 123 -0.25 7.30 -15.36
N VAL A 124 0.66 7.75 -14.49
CA VAL A 124 1.98 8.26 -14.89
C VAL A 124 2.78 7.18 -15.61
N LEU A 125 2.85 5.96 -15.05
CA LEU A 125 3.58 4.86 -15.67
C LEU A 125 2.95 4.45 -17.01
N THR A 126 1.62 4.50 -17.15
CA THR A 126 0.93 4.24 -18.42
C THR A 126 1.30 5.27 -19.49
N TYR A 127 1.46 6.53 -19.08
CA TYR A 127 1.85 7.60 -20.00
C TYR A 127 3.31 7.50 -20.46
N ILE A 128 4.22 7.13 -19.55
CA ILE A 128 5.66 7.08 -19.85
C ILE A 128 6.06 5.75 -20.48
N GLU A 129 5.64 4.62 -19.90
CA GLU A 129 6.04 3.26 -20.28
C GLU A 129 4.83 2.30 -20.29
N PRO A 130 3.92 2.42 -21.28
CA PRO A 130 2.69 1.62 -21.32
C PRO A 130 2.96 0.10 -21.40
N LYS A 131 4.11 -0.29 -21.96
CA LYS A 131 4.50 -1.70 -22.03
C LYS A 131 4.77 -2.29 -20.65
N ILE A 132 5.39 -1.53 -19.74
CA ILE A 132 5.60 -1.97 -18.35
C ILE A 132 4.26 -2.20 -17.65
N VAL A 133 3.29 -1.30 -17.86
CA VAL A 133 1.93 -1.48 -17.32
C VAL A 133 1.26 -2.75 -17.87
N SER A 134 1.42 -3.03 -19.16
CA SER A 134 0.88 -4.27 -19.74
C SER A 134 1.50 -5.53 -19.12
N ILE A 135 2.81 -5.49 -18.82
CA ILE A 135 3.54 -6.58 -18.16
C ILE A 135 3.07 -6.74 -16.70
N ILE A 136 2.85 -5.64 -15.99
CA ILE A 136 2.29 -5.66 -14.63
C ILE A 136 0.90 -6.29 -14.62
N LEU A 137 -0.01 -5.82 -15.48
CA LEU A 137 -1.40 -6.29 -15.50
C LEU A 137 -1.54 -7.73 -16.02
N LYS A 138 -0.55 -8.24 -16.75
CA LYS A 138 -0.46 -9.66 -17.14
C LYS A 138 -0.22 -10.58 -15.93
N HIS A 139 0.52 -10.11 -14.93
CA HIS A 139 0.91 -10.92 -13.77
C HIS A 139 0.09 -10.62 -12.51
N ILE A 140 -0.25 -9.35 -12.28
CA ILE A 140 -0.96 -8.90 -11.09
C ILE A 140 -2.32 -8.35 -11.52
N ASN A 141 -3.38 -8.99 -11.02
CA ASN A 141 -4.74 -8.53 -11.31
C ASN A 141 -5.03 -7.19 -10.60
N LEU A 142 -5.99 -6.44 -11.13
CA LEU A 142 -6.39 -5.15 -10.59
C LEU A 142 -6.91 -5.24 -9.14
N ALA A 143 -7.53 -6.36 -8.77
CA ALA A 143 -8.03 -6.56 -7.41
C ALA A 143 -6.88 -6.56 -6.40
N PHE A 144 -5.75 -7.20 -6.71
CA PHE A 144 -4.57 -7.23 -5.85
C PHE A 144 -3.90 -5.85 -5.77
N ILE A 145 -3.86 -5.11 -6.88
CA ILE A 145 -3.34 -3.73 -6.92
C ILE A 145 -4.18 -2.79 -6.05
N LEU A 146 -5.51 -2.95 -6.05
CA LEU A 146 -6.43 -2.11 -5.28
C LEU A 146 -6.63 -2.57 -3.83
N MET A 147 -6.24 -3.81 -3.51
CA MET A 147 -6.42 -4.42 -2.19
C MET A 147 -5.91 -3.56 -1.02
N PRO A 148 -4.70 -2.95 -1.05
CA PRO A 148 -4.25 -2.06 0.01
C PRO A 148 -5.27 -0.97 0.35
N GLY A 149 -5.77 -0.29 -0.69
CA GLY A 149 -6.71 0.82 -0.53
C GLY A 149 -8.08 0.36 -0.07
N ILE A 150 -8.58 -0.76 -0.61
CA ILE A 150 -9.88 -1.33 -0.22
C ILE A 150 -9.86 -1.74 1.26
N VAL A 151 -8.84 -2.50 1.68
CA VAL A 151 -8.72 -2.99 3.06
C VAL A 151 -8.55 -1.83 4.02
N TYR A 152 -7.63 -0.90 3.73
CA TYR A 152 -7.40 0.27 4.58
C TYR A 152 -8.66 1.13 4.73
N THR A 153 -9.32 1.48 3.63
CA THR A 153 -10.53 2.33 3.64
C THR A 153 -11.67 1.67 4.40
N THR A 154 -11.86 0.35 4.21
CA THR A 154 -12.89 -0.41 4.90
C THR A 154 -12.65 -0.40 6.41
N LEU A 155 -11.43 -0.69 6.85
CA LEU A 155 -11.06 -0.69 8.26
C LEU A 155 -11.19 0.70 8.88
N LEU A 156 -10.69 1.74 8.21
CA LEU A 156 -10.80 3.11 8.69
C LEU A 156 -12.27 3.53 8.85
N THR A 157 -13.11 3.21 7.88
CA THR A 157 -14.55 3.50 7.93
C THR A 157 -15.23 2.78 9.08
N ILE A 158 -14.87 1.52 9.35
CA ILE A 158 -15.39 0.76 10.50
C ILE A 158 -14.93 1.38 11.81
N PHE A 159 -13.64 1.65 11.97
CA PHE A 159 -13.11 2.19 13.23
C PHE A 159 -13.65 3.59 13.55
N SER A 160 -13.80 4.43 12.52
CA SER A 160 -14.31 5.80 12.67
C SER A 160 -15.84 5.87 12.77
N GLY A 161 -16.56 4.97 12.11
CA GLY A 161 -18.03 5.01 12.01
C GLY A 161 -18.79 4.12 12.99
N VAL A 162 -18.19 3.03 13.48
CA VAL A 162 -18.88 2.01 14.29
C VAL A 162 -18.36 2.03 15.73
N LYS A 163 -19.27 2.07 16.70
CA LYS A 163 -18.92 1.94 18.12
C LYS A 163 -18.45 0.50 18.39
N GLY A 164 -17.22 0.35 18.87
CA GLY A 164 -16.62 -0.95 19.21
C GLY A 164 -15.63 -0.87 20.37
N PRO A 165 -14.94 -1.97 20.72
CA PRO A 165 -13.96 -1.98 21.81
C PRO A 165 -12.88 -0.89 21.70
N TRP A 166 -12.44 -0.59 20.48
CA TRP A 166 -11.49 0.50 20.16
C TRP A 166 -12.01 1.89 20.54
N SER A 167 -13.33 2.09 20.64
CA SER A 167 -13.92 3.37 21.05
C SER A 167 -13.77 3.65 22.55
N LYS A 168 -13.43 2.63 23.35
CA LYS A 168 -13.17 2.75 24.79
C LYS A 168 -11.74 3.16 25.14
N VAL A 169 -10.85 3.22 24.14
CA VAL A 169 -9.51 3.78 24.29
C VAL A 169 -9.64 5.30 24.43
N LYS A 170 -10.18 5.75 25.57
CA LYS A 170 -10.14 7.15 26.01
C LYS A 170 -8.77 7.39 26.63
N GLU A 171 -8.05 8.37 26.09
CA GLU A 171 -7.14 9.34 26.74
C GLU A 171 -6.69 9.04 28.20
N GLU A 172 -6.14 7.86 28.50
CA GLU A 172 -5.58 7.56 29.83
C GLU A 172 -4.16 8.13 30.05
N THR A 173 -3.62 8.88 29.09
CA THR A 173 -2.27 9.44 29.21
C THR A 173 -2.28 10.93 28.89
N ILE A 174 -2.49 11.72 29.94
CA ILE A 174 -1.64 12.83 30.44
C ILE A 174 -2.57 13.70 31.29
N SER A 175 -2.71 13.35 32.57
CA SER A 175 -3.11 14.32 33.59
C SER A 175 -1.91 15.25 33.85
N PRO A 176 -2.14 16.57 34.06
CA PRO A 176 -1.09 17.58 34.19
C PRO A 176 -0.14 17.33 35.37
#